data_AF-A0A1Q5TU43-F1
#
_entry.id   AF-A0A1Q5TU43-F1
#
_cell.length_a   1.000
_cell.length_b   1.000
_cell.length_c   1.000
_cell.angle_alpha   90.00
_cell.angle_beta   90.00
_cell.angle_gamma   90.00
#
_symmetry.space_group_name_H-M   'P 1'
#
loop_
_entity.id
_entity.type
_entity.pdbx_description
1 polymer ?
#
loop_
_entity_poly.entity_id
_entity_poly.type
_entity_poly.pdbx_seq_one_letter_code
_entity_poly.pdbx_strand_id
1 'polypeptide(L)'
;MKTEPLSGAQHVGQPMQHNRLVYHKKTHHLILEGILFRMRTGIPWRELPAEYGKWNTVFKRFNAWSNKGIFNSLFNELAKDSDTEWLFIDGSIVQAHQHSSGAASKGNEAIGKSWGGRSTKIHLAVDSYGLPVHFELSEGQTHDIVHGESLVEQSPLRLCHR
;
A
#
# COMPACT_ATOMS: atom_id res chain seq x y z
N MET A 1 -1.73 39.62 -36.50
CA MET A 1 -2.86 40.09 -35.67
C MET A 1 -4.16 39.54 -36.20
N LYS A 2 -4.67 38.46 -35.58
CA LYS A 2 -6.10 38.15 -35.41
C LYS A 2 -6.20 37.36 -34.11
N THR A 3 -6.89 37.95 -33.15
CA THR A 3 -7.21 37.39 -31.82
C THR A 3 -8.61 36.80 -31.90
N GLU A 4 -8.77 35.54 -31.48
CA GLU A 4 -10.07 34.92 -31.20
C GLU A 4 -10.08 34.42 -29.74
N PRO A 5 -11.24 34.45 -29.05
CA PRO A 5 -11.31 34.48 -27.60
C PRO A 5 -11.33 33.10 -26.94
N LEU A 6 -10.77 33.04 -25.72
CA LEU A 6 -10.85 31.91 -24.80
C LEU A 6 -12.28 31.77 -24.28
N SER A 7 -12.95 30.69 -24.69
CA SER A 7 -14.24 30.24 -24.15
C SER A 7 -14.04 28.94 -23.38
N GLY A 8 -14.66 28.86 -22.20
CA GLY A 8 -14.91 27.59 -21.53
C GLY A 8 -14.27 27.47 -20.16
N ALA A 9 -15.04 27.89 -19.15
CA ALA A 9 -14.75 27.68 -17.75
C ALA A 9 -14.35 26.23 -17.45
N GLN A 10 -13.22 26.07 -16.76
CA GLN A 10 -12.80 24.80 -16.18
C GLN A 10 -13.88 24.34 -15.19
N HIS A 11 -14.51 23.23 -15.51
CA HIS A 11 -15.42 22.53 -14.62
C HIS A 11 -14.58 22.06 -13.42
N VAL A 12 -14.63 22.82 -12.32
CA VAL A 12 -14.10 22.40 -11.01
C VAL A 12 -14.91 21.17 -10.62
N GLY A 13 -14.33 19.99 -10.83
CA GLY A 13 -14.92 18.72 -10.45
C GLY A 13 -15.22 18.76 -8.96
N GLN A 14 -16.51 18.80 -8.61
CA GLN A 14 -16.94 18.66 -7.23
C GLN A 14 -16.44 17.32 -6.69
N PRO A 15 -15.92 17.25 -5.45
CA PRO A 15 -15.54 15.98 -4.86
C PRO A 15 -16.78 15.09 -4.79
N MET A 16 -16.67 13.88 -5.36
CA MET A 16 -17.71 12.87 -5.29
C MET A 16 -18.09 12.62 -3.82
N GLN A 17 -19.21 13.16 -3.39
CA GLN A 17 -19.82 12.83 -2.11
C GLN A 17 -20.31 11.39 -2.19
N HIS A 18 -19.44 10.45 -1.87
CA HIS A 18 -19.82 9.06 -1.74
C HIS A 18 -20.76 8.94 -0.54
N ASN A 19 -21.98 8.51 -0.83
CA ASN A 19 -23.03 8.18 0.12
C ASN A 19 -22.44 7.32 1.25
N ARG A 20 -22.16 7.92 2.42
CA ARG A 20 -21.56 7.25 3.60
C ARG A 20 -22.62 6.41 4.32
N LEU A 21 -23.16 5.42 3.62
CA LEU A 21 -23.75 4.28 4.31
C LEU A 21 -22.58 3.44 4.82
N VAL A 22 -22.22 3.62 6.09
CA VAL A 22 -21.35 2.68 6.80
C VAL A 22 -22.07 1.33 6.75
N TYR A 23 -21.62 0.45 5.85
CA TYR A 23 -22.25 -0.84 5.61
C TYR A 23 -22.01 -1.75 6.83
N HIS A 24 -22.93 -1.67 7.80
CA HIS A 24 -22.80 -2.29 9.11
C HIS A 24 -23.23 -3.77 9.09
N LYS A 25 -22.51 -4.60 8.33
CA LYS A 25 -22.70 -6.07 8.42
C LYS A 25 -21.99 -6.56 9.67
N LYS A 26 -22.72 -7.29 10.53
CA LYS A 26 -22.20 -7.87 11.79
C LYS A 26 -20.90 -8.67 11.64
N THR A 27 -20.51 -9.10 10.44
CA THR A 27 -19.33 -9.94 10.20
C THR A 27 -18.17 -9.25 9.50
N HIS A 28 -18.22 -7.93 9.25
CA HIS A 28 -17.10 -7.22 8.60
C HIS A 28 -15.83 -7.16 9.45
N HIS A 29 -15.96 -6.92 10.75
CA HIS A 29 -14.82 -6.89 11.67
C HIS A 29 -14.12 -8.25 11.70
N LEU A 30 -14.87 -9.36 11.80
CA LEU A 30 -14.29 -10.72 11.77
C LEU A 30 -13.48 -10.99 10.50
N ILE A 31 -13.92 -10.48 9.35
CA ILE A 31 -13.16 -10.63 8.10
C ILE A 31 -11.86 -9.82 8.16
N LEU A 32 -11.92 -8.57 8.62
CA LEU A 32 -10.73 -7.74 8.78
C LEU A 32 -9.76 -8.35 9.79
N GLU A 33 -10.25 -8.77 10.95
CA GLU A 33 -9.48 -9.47 11.99
C GLU A 33 -8.84 -10.75 11.44
N GLY A 34 -9.58 -11.56 10.67
CA GLY A 34 -9.02 -12.74 10.03
C GLY A 34 -7.91 -12.43 9.03
N ILE A 35 -8.04 -11.32 8.27
CA ILE A 35 -6.96 -10.83 7.39
C ILE A 35 -5.75 -10.43 8.22
N LEU A 36 -5.93 -9.60 9.24
CA LEU A 36 -4.85 -9.12 10.11
C LEU A 36 -4.16 -10.28 10.84
N PHE A 37 -4.93 -11.26 11.32
CA PHE A 37 -4.40 -12.47 11.94
C PHE A 37 -3.50 -13.23 10.97
N ARG A 38 -3.95 -13.45 9.73
CA ARG A 38 -3.13 -14.09 8.69
C ARG A 38 -1.86 -13.30 8.41
N MET A 39 -1.94 -11.97 8.30
CA MET A 39 -0.77 -11.14 8.02
C MET A 39 0.25 -11.18 9.15
N ARG A 40 -0.22 -11.17 10.40
CA ARG A 40 0.64 -11.22 11.59
C ARG A 40 1.33 -12.57 11.77
N THR A 41 0.63 -13.67 11.48
CA THR A 41 1.11 -15.03 11.78
C THR A 41 1.74 -15.74 10.58
N GLY A 42 1.41 -15.31 9.36
CA GLY A 42 1.91 -15.95 8.13
C GLY A 42 1.27 -17.30 7.81
N ILE A 43 0.26 -17.75 8.56
CA ILE A 43 -0.36 -19.07 8.33
C ILE A 43 -0.97 -19.20 6.92
N PRO A 44 -1.04 -20.42 6.37
CA PRO A 44 -1.79 -20.67 5.15
C PRO A 44 -3.25 -20.24 5.30
N TRP A 45 -3.84 -19.64 4.27
CA TRP A 45 -5.24 -19.20 4.32
C TRP A 45 -6.20 -20.31 4.74
N ARG A 46 -5.96 -21.55 4.31
CA ARG A 46 -6.80 -22.72 4.62
C ARG A 46 -6.80 -23.11 6.10
N GLU A 47 -5.82 -22.64 6.85
CA GLU A 47 -5.66 -22.91 8.29
C GLU A 47 -6.20 -21.76 9.16
N LEU A 48 -6.83 -20.75 8.55
CA LEU A 48 -7.40 -19.64 9.31
C LEU A 48 -8.41 -20.16 10.35
N PRO A 49 -8.31 -19.73 11.63
CA PRO A 49 -9.24 -20.11 12.68
C PRO A 49 -10.71 -19.87 12.30
N ALA A 50 -11.57 -20.83 12.62
CA ALA A 50 -12.99 -20.80 12.23
C ALA A 50 -13.78 -19.65 12.87
N GLU A 51 -13.27 -19.05 13.95
CA GLU A 51 -13.83 -17.86 14.62
C GLU A 51 -13.91 -16.63 13.69
N TYR A 52 -12.99 -16.51 12.72
CA TYR A 52 -13.01 -15.46 11.70
C TYR A 52 -13.96 -15.77 10.52
N GLY A 53 -14.59 -16.94 10.53
CA GLY A 53 -15.47 -17.43 9.48
C GLY A 53 -14.76 -18.29 8.43
N LYS A 54 -15.44 -18.53 7.30
CA LYS A 54 -14.90 -19.40 6.24
C LYS A 54 -13.69 -18.75 5.58
N TRP A 55 -12.54 -19.43 5.62
CA TRP A 55 -11.28 -18.93 5.06
C TRP A 55 -11.40 -18.40 3.62
N ASN A 56 -12.16 -19.10 2.76
CA ASN A 56 -12.32 -18.72 1.35
C ASN A 56 -13.06 -17.38 1.21
N THR A 57 -13.99 -17.09 2.12
CA THR A 57 -14.69 -15.81 2.16
C THR A 57 -13.74 -14.69 2.57
N VAL A 58 -12.89 -14.93 3.56
CA VAL A 58 -11.86 -13.97 4.03
C VAL A 58 -10.87 -13.69 2.90
N PHE A 59 -10.31 -14.75 2.28
CA PHE A 59 -9.38 -14.62 1.16
C PHE A 59 -9.98 -13.89 -0.04
N LYS A 60 -11.21 -14.23 -0.46
CA LYS A 60 -11.90 -13.53 -1.56
C LYS A 60 -12.10 -12.05 -1.25
N ARG A 61 -12.40 -11.72 0.01
CA ARG A 61 -12.55 -10.32 0.43
C ARG A 61 -11.21 -9.61 0.40
N PHE A 62 -10.16 -10.20 0.95
CA PHE A 62 -8.80 -9.68 0.89
C PHE A 62 -8.38 -9.38 -0.55
N ASN A 63 -8.51 -10.34 -1.46
CA ASN A 63 -8.14 -10.18 -2.86
C ASN A 63 -8.95 -9.06 -3.54
N ALA A 64 -10.27 -9.01 -3.29
CA ALA A 64 -11.12 -7.95 -3.84
C ALA A 64 -10.77 -6.56 -3.29
N TRP A 65 -10.36 -6.45 -2.02
CA TRP A 65 -9.96 -5.20 -1.40
C TRP A 65 -8.57 -4.74 -1.85
N SER A 66 -7.63 -5.68 -1.99
CA SER A 66 -6.31 -5.44 -2.57
C SER A 66 -6.42 -4.90 -3.98
N ASN A 67 -7.22 -5.56 -4.85
CA ASN A 67 -7.44 -5.11 -6.23
C ASN A 67 -8.15 -3.75 -6.31
N LYS A 68 -8.93 -3.37 -5.29
CA LYS A 68 -9.57 -2.05 -5.21
C LYS A 68 -8.68 -0.97 -4.57
N GLY A 69 -7.46 -1.33 -4.13
CA GLY A 69 -6.55 -0.40 -3.46
C GLY A 69 -6.98 0.02 -2.05
N ILE A 70 -7.94 -0.69 -1.42
CA ILE A 70 -8.50 -0.28 -0.12
C ILE A 70 -7.42 -0.25 0.98
N PHE A 71 -6.49 -1.21 0.97
CA PHE A 71 -5.40 -1.22 1.95
C PHE A 71 -4.45 -0.04 1.76
N ASN A 72 -4.14 0.34 0.52
CA ASN A 72 -3.31 1.51 0.23
C ASN A 72 -4.02 2.79 0.67
N SER A 73 -5.33 2.91 0.40
CA SER A 73 -6.11 4.05 0.89
C SER A 73 -6.13 4.12 2.42
N LEU A 74 -6.34 2.99 3.11
CA LEU A 74 -6.32 2.94 4.57
C LEU A 74 -4.95 3.33 5.12
N PHE A 75 -3.88 2.78 4.55
CA PHE A 75 -2.50 3.09 4.90
C PHE A 75 -2.23 4.60 4.76
N ASN A 76 -2.57 5.19 3.61
CA ASN A 76 -2.37 6.62 3.36
C ASN A 76 -3.20 7.50 4.29
N GLU A 77 -4.41 7.10 4.67
CA GLU A 77 -5.20 7.84 5.66
C GLU A 77 -4.58 7.79 7.06
N LEU A 78 -4.07 6.64 7.49
CA LEU A 78 -3.39 6.50 8.78
C LEU A 78 -2.06 7.27 8.81
N ALA A 79 -1.32 7.27 7.69
CA ALA A 79 -0.05 7.98 7.57
C ALA A 79 -0.18 9.51 7.72
N LYS A 80 -1.37 10.10 7.56
CA LYS A 80 -1.58 11.56 7.75
C LYS A 80 -1.42 12.02 9.21
N ASP A 81 -1.58 11.10 10.15
CA ASP A 81 -1.44 11.39 11.58
C ASP A 81 -0.06 11.03 12.14
N SER A 82 0.92 10.87 11.25
CA SER A 82 2.30 10.59 11.63
C SER A 82 2.96 11.75 12.37
N ASP A 83 3.87 11.39 13.27
CA ASP A 83 4.76 12.35 13.93
C ASP A 83 6.07 12.46 13.15
N THR A 84 6.16 13.53 12.37
CA THR A 84 7.23 13.72 11.38
C THR A 84 8.36 14.58 11.92
N GLU A 85 8.54 14.66 13.24
CA GLU A 85 9.72 15.31 13.83
C GLU A 85 11.01 14.65 13.31
N TRP A 86 11.00 13.32 13.23
CA TRP A 86 12.03 12.50 12.61
C TRP A 86 11.43 11.60 11.55
N LEU A 87 12.18 11.43 10.47
CA LEU A 87 11.88 10.47 9.42
C LEU A 87 13.06 9.52 9.28
N PHE A 88 12.82 8.24 9.47
CA PHE A 88 13.83 7.19 9.27
C PHE A 88 13.51 6.40 8.01
N ILE A 89 14.56 5.98 7.29
CA ILE A 89 14.44 5.18 6.07
C ILE A 89 15.19 3.87 6.28
N ASP A 90 14.55 2.77 5.93
CA ASP A 90 15.17 1.45 5.91
C ASP A 90 14.70 0.63 4.70
N GLY A 91 15.48 -0.37 4.32
CA GLY A 91 15.23 -1.26 3.19
C GLY A 91 15.28 -2.72 3.60
N SER A 92 14.31 -3.52 3.16
CA SER A 92 14.28 -4.96 3.40
C SER A 92 14.09 -5.74 2.10
N ILE A 93 14.87 -6.80 1.91
CA ILE A 93 14.77 -7.69 0.75
C ILE A 93 13.94 -8.91 1.11
N VAL A 94 12.91 -9.20 0.31
CA VAL A 94 12.04 -10.36 0.44
C VAL A 94 12.25 -11.28 -0.77
N GLN A 95 12.54 -12.56 -0.51
CA GLN A 95 12.68 -13.55 -1.58
C GLN A 95 11.31 -13.84 -2.20
N ALA A 96 11.24 -13.78 -3.52
CA ALA A 96 10.07 -14.17 -4.27
C ALA A 96 10.06 -15.70 -4.43
N HIS A 97 8.87 -16.30 -4.31
CA HIS A 97 8.71 -17.73 -4.61
C HIS A 97 9.10 -17.99 -6.08
N GLN A 98 9.67 -19.15 -6.37
CA GLN A 98 10.17 -19.49 -7.71
C GLN A 98 9.12 -19.35 -8.83
N HIS A 99 7.83 -19.47 -8.50
CA HIS A 99 6.70 -19.32 -9.43
C HIS A 99 6.06 -17.93 -9.43
N SER A 100 6.61 -16.94 -8.71
CA SER A 100 6.04 -15.59 -8.57
C SER A 100 6.14 -14.74 -9.83
N SER A 101 6.70 -15.26 -10.92
CA SER A 101 7.17 -14.45 -12.06
C SER A 101 6.50 -14.79 -13.39
N GLY A 102 5.41 -15.55 -13.32
CA GLY A 102 4.58 -15.91 -14.46
C GLY A 102 3.31 -15.07 -14.58
N ALA A 103 3.27 -13.86 -13.99
CA ALA A 103 2.12 -12.98 -14.17
C ALA A 103 1.92 -12.70 -15.67
N ALA A 104 0.69 -12.84 -16.16
CA ALA A 104 0.35 -12.60 -17.57
C ALA A 104 0.38 -11.11 -17.96
N SER A 105 0.71 -10.24 -17.00
CA SER A 105 0.86 -8.80 -17.18
C SER A 105 2.26 -8.46 -17.67
N LYS A 106 2.37 -7.41 -18.48
CA LYS A 106 3.66 -6.79 -18.85
C LYS A 106 4.14 -5.76 -17.80
N GLY A 107 3.38 -5.57 -16.73
CA GLY A 107 3.70 -4.64 -15.66
C GLY A 107 4.95 -5.05 -14.89
N ASN A 108 5.63 -4.07 -14.30
CA ASN A 108 6.70 -4.35 -13.35
C ASN A 108 6.09 -4.78 -12.01
N GLU A 109 6.28 -6.05 -11.64
CA GLU A 109 5.82 -6.61 -10.36
C GLU A 109 6.82 -6.38 -9.21
N ALA A 110 7.85 -5.55 -9.43
CA ALA A 110 8.95 -5.28 -8.51
C ALA A 110 9.74 -6.56 -8.13
N ILE A 111 9.83 -7.55 -9.03
CA ILE A 111 10.59 -8.79 -8.83
C ILE A 111 11.76 -8.84 -9.80
N GLY A 112 12.97 -8.71 -9.28
CA GLY A 112 14.20 -8.82 -10.06
C GLY A 112 15.06 -10.02 -9.69
N LYS A 113 16.20 -10.15 -10.38
CA LYS A 113 17.17 -11.24 -10.18
C LYS A 113 18.33 -10.73 -9.33
N SER A 114 18.44 -11.27 -8.12
CA SER A 114 19.56 -11.06 -7.20
C SER A 114 20.42 -12.32 -7.08
N TRP A 115 21.49 -12.26 -6.28
CA TRP A 115 22.34 -13.43 -5.99
C TRP A 115 21.57 -14.56 -5.28
N GLY A 116 20.60 -14.23 -4.43
CA GLY A 116 19.73 -15.20 -3.74
C GLY A 116 18.56 -15.71 -4.59
N GLY A 117 18.58 -15.46 -5.90
CA GLY A 117 17.48 -15.74 -6.81
C GLY A 117 16.53 -14.55 -6.95
N ARG A 118 15.25 -14.83 -7.22
CA ARG A 118 14.25 -13.79 -7.48
C ARG A 118 13.83 -13.11 -6.19
N SER A 119 13.82 -11.79 -6.17
CA SER A 119 13.50 -11.01 -4.98
C SER A 119 12.91 -9.65 -5.29
N THR A 120 12.21 -9.12 -4.29
CA THR A 120 11.66 -7.77 -4.21
C THR A 120 12.33 -7.06 -3.06
N LYS A 121 12.46 -5.75 -3.17
CA LYS A 121 12.89 -4.90 -2.07
C LYS A 121 11.76 -3.96 -1.67
N ILE A 122 11.58 -3.83 -0.36
CA ILE A 122 10.67 -2.88 0.26
C ILE A 122 11.55 -1.76 0.81
N HIS A 123 11.37 -0.55 0.30
CA HIS A 123 11.95 0.65 0.89
C HIS A 123 10.87 1.32 1.72
N LEU A 124 11.18 1.61 2.98
CA LEU A 124 10.22 2.01 3.98
C LEU A 124 10.66 3.32 4.62
N ALA A 125 9.75 4.28 4.69
CA ALA A 125 9.89 5.46 5.53
C ALA A 125 9.01 5.30 6.77
N VAL A 126 9.56 5.61 7.94
CA VAL A 126 8.87 5.53 9.23
C VAL A 126 9.00 6.83 10.01
N ASP A 127 7.99 7.12 10.83
CA ASP A 127 7.92 8.31 11.67
C ASP A 127 8.75 8.19 12.97
N SER A 128 8.69 9.21 13.83
CA SER A 128 9.40 9.24 15.12
C SER A 128 9.07 8.07 16.06
N TYR A 129 7.88 7.47 15.92
CA TYR A 129 7.44 6.31 16.70
C TYR A 129 7.78 4.97 16.02
N GLY A 130 8.43 4.99 14.86
CA GLY A 130 8.72 3.81 14.07
C GLY A 130 7.50 3.26 13.31
N LEU A 131 6.44 4.07 13.13
CA LEU A 131 5.27 3.69 12.35
C LEU A 131 5.52 3.96 10.86
N PRO A 132 5.22 3.00 9.98
CA PRO A 132 5.32 3.20 8.53
C PRO A 132 4.44 4.34 8.01
N VAL A 133 5.04 5.25 7.24
CA VAL A 133 4.34 6.41 6.66
C VAL A 133 4.33 6.40 5.13
N HIS A 134 5.34 5.80 4.51
CA HIS A 134 5.42 5.63 3.06
C HIS A 134 6.27 4.43 2.74
N PHE A 135 6.00 3.76 1.62
CA PHE A 135 6.83 2.66 1.16
C PHE A 135 6.83 2.57 -0.36
N GLU A 136 7.95 2.09 -0.89
CA GLU A 136 8.15 1.85 -2.31
C GLU A 136 8.65 0.43 -2.53
N LEU A 137 8.19 -0.19 -3.60
CA LEU A 137 8.64 -1.53 -4.00
C LEU A 137 9.55 -1.41 -5.21
N SER A 138 10.67 -2.13 -5.16
CA SER A 138 11.58 -2.25 -6.29
C SER A 138 12.01 -3.69 -6.49
N GLU A 139 12.65 -3.93 -7.62
CA GLU A 139 13.38 -5.17 -7.83
C GLU A 139 14.49 -5.36 -6.79
N GLY A 140 14.75 -6.60 -6.39
CA GLY A 140 15.62 -6.91 -5.26
C GLY A 140 17.08 -6.47 -5.42
N GLN A 141 17.59 -6.35 -6.65
CA GLN A 141 18.95 -5.88 -6.93
C GLN A 141 19.08 -4.34 -7.00
N THR A 142 17.99 -3.59 -6.91
CA THR A 142 18.02 -2.12 -6.93
C THR A 142 18.73 -1.58 -5.69
N HIS A 143 19.57 -0.55 -5.86
CA HIS A 143 20.25 0.12 -4.75
C HIS A 143 19.30 1.08 -4.00
N ASP A 144 19.42 1.16 -2.68
CA ASP A 144 18.49 1.93 -1.83
C ASP A 144 18.56 3.43 -2.11
N ILE A 145 19.74 3.91 -2.51
CA ILE A 145 19.95 5.32 -2.87
C ILE A 145 19.07 5.79 -4.04
N VAL A 146 18.59 4.87 -4.88
CA VAL A 146 17.67 5.18 -5.98
C VAL A 146 16.32 5.68 -5.44
N HIS A 147 15.90 5.20 -4.28
CA HIS A 147 14.61 5.54 -3.67
C HIS A 147 14.73 6.54 -2.51
N GLY A 148 15.96 6.83 -2.04
CA GLY A 148 16.18 7.69 -0.87
C GLY A 148 15.51 9.06 -0.96
N GLU A 149 15.71 9.79 -2.06
CA GLU A 149 15.09 11.10 -2.27
C GLU A 149 13.56 11.01 -2.39
N SER A 150 13.07 10.08 -3.21
CA SER A 150 11.63 9.85 -3.42
C SER A 150 10.90 9.53 -2.12
N LEU A 151 11.51 8.73 -1.24
CA LEU A 151 10.92 8.37 0.06
C LEU A 151 10.76 9.58 0.96
N VAL A 152 11.72 10.51 0.96
CA VAL A 152 11.63 11.75 1.75
C VAL A 152 10.54 12.67 1.17
N GLU A 153 10.53 12.86 -0.14
CA GLU A 153 9.58 13.77 -0.81
C GLU A 153 8.12 13.31 -0.72
N GLN A 154 7.89 11.99 -0.81
CA GLN A 154 6.55 11.42 -0.79
C GLN A 154 6.05 11.11 0.62
N SER A 155 6.94 11.09 1.62
CA SER A 155 6.52 10.92 3.01
C SER A 155 5.65 12.10 3.43
N PRO A 156 4.60 11.86 4.24
CA PRO A 156 3.86 12.94 4.85
C PRO A 156 4.85 13.71 5.72
N LEU A 157 5.16 14.95 5.34
CA LEU A 157 5.95 15.86 6.15
C LEU A 157 5.00 16.94 6.65
N ARG A 158 4.72 16.96 7.95
CA ARG A 158 4.19 18.17 8.56
C ARG A 158 5.38 19.13 8.62
N LEU A 159 5.35 20.19 7.81
CA LEU A 159 6.24 21.32 8.02
C LEU A 159 5.98 21.82 9.44
N CYS A 160 6.85 21.46 10.38
CA CYS A 160 6.92 22.13 11.66
C CYS A 160 7.15 23.61 11.33
N HIS A 161 6.13 24.44 11.55
CA HIS A 161 6.33 25.88 11.50
C HIS A 161 7.34 26.19 12.59
N ARG A 162 8.50 26.64 12.12
CA ARG A 162 9.66 27.02 12.91
C ARG A 162 9.35 28.23 13.78
#